data_AF-A0A0K8RNW3-F1
#
_entry.id   AF-A0A0K8RNW3-F1
#
_cell.length_a   1.000
_cell.length_b   1.000
_cell.length_c   1.000
_cell.angle_alpha   90.00
_cell.angle_beta   90.00
_cell.angle_gamma   90.00
#
_symmetry.space_group_name_H-M   'P 1'
#
loop_
_entity.id
_entity.type
_entity.pdbx_description
1 polymer ?
#
loop_
_entity_poly.entity_id
_entity_poly.type
_entity_poly.pdbx_seq_one_letter_code
_entity_poly.pdbx_strand_id
1 'polypeptide(L)'
;TPRSSSDEFVVKEAASGKDVVLDSLWRDQRCVVMFFRRFACPYCRLDAVRLSKLKPQLDQANVRLVGIGHEKAGLEDFQKQEFFKGELYIDEEKNAYKALQFKRFNYFNIFPAILTSSARAKAAEAKEANVGGDLTTGDGLQTGGTLIVEKGGTSVLLNFKQESPEDYVGNSSILEALGIAA
;
A
#
# COMPACT_ATOMS: atom_id res chain seq x y z
N THR A 1 26.65 14.74 -5.32
CA THR A 1 27.39 13.46 -5.33
C THR A 1 26.63 12.48 -6.21
N PRO A 2 27.29 11.75 -7.13
CA PRO A 2 26.64 10.63 -7.81
C PRO A 2 26.24 9.61 -6.75
N ARG A 3 25.03 9.03 -6.85
CA ARG A 3 24.56 7.99 -5.94
C ARG A 3 25.54 6.82 -5.96
N SER A 4 26.14 6.55 -4.79
CA SER A 4 26.90 5.34 -4.51
C SER A 4 26.01 4.10 -4.68
N SER A 5 26.50 3.10 -5.41
CA SER A 5 25.86 1.82 -5.67
C SER A 5 25.96 0.85 -4.49
N SER A 6 25.10 1.01 -3.49
CA SER A 6 24.80 0.02 -2.42
C SER A 6 23.85 0.74 -1.44
N ASP A 7 22.53 0.60 -1.48
CA ASP A 7 21.75 -0.63 -1.57
C ASP A 7 20.57 -0.46 -2.53
N GLU A 8 20.52 -1.26 -3.59
CA GLU A 8 19.30 -1.37 -4.39
C GLU A 8 18.24 -2.10 -3.58
N PHE A 9 17.13 -1.44 -3.27
CA PHE A 9 16.01 -2.12 -2.62
C PHE A 9 15.39 -3.09 -3.61
N VAL A 10 15.29 -4.36 -3.21
CA VAL A 10 14.69 -5.42 -4.02
C VAL A 10 13.35 -5.81 -3.41
N VAL A 11 12.34 -5.95 -4.25
CA VAL A 11 11.03 -6.49 -3.90
C VAL A 11 10.71 -7.71 -4.75
N LYS A 12 9.99 -8.67 -4.21
CA LYS A 12 9.57 -9.88 -4.93
C LYS A 12 8.20 -9.69 -5.54
N GLU A 13 8.07 -9.91 -6.84
CA GLU A 13 6.75 -9.95 -7.49
C GLU A 13 5.90 -11.08 -6.89
N ALA A 14 4.69 -10.77 -6.44
CA ALA A 14 3.83 -11.71 -5.73
C ALA A 14 3.40 -12.89 -6.60
N ALA A 15 3.23 -12.69 -7.91
CA ALA A 15 2.76 -13.72 -8.83
C ALA A 15 3.86 -14.70 -9.26
N SER A 16 5.08 -14.21 -9.50
CA SER A 16 6.18 -15.02 -10.07
C SER A 16 7.28 -15.35 -9.05
N GLY A 17 7.36 -14.62 -7.93
CA GLY A 17 8.46 -14.67 -6.99
C GLY A 17 9.75 -14.00 -7.49
N LYS A 18 9.73 -13.38 -8.67
CA LYS A 18 10.89 -12.74 -9.29
C LYS A 18 11.32 -11.51 -8.50
N ASP A 19 12.63 -11.38 -8.30
CA ASP A 19 13.24 -10.19 -7.73
C ASP A 19 13.18 -9.01 -8.72
N VAL A 20 12.73 -7.87 -8.21
CA VAL A 20 12.59 -6.62 -8.96
C VAL A 20 13.23 -5.49 -8.15
N VAL A 21 14.09 -4.71 -8.80
CA VAL A 21 14.66 -3.49 -8.19
C VAL A 21 13.53 -2.47 -8.02
N LEU A 22 13.33 -1.97 -6.80
CA LEU A 22 12.20 -1.12 -6.44
C LEU A 22 12.10 0.14 -7.32
N ASP A 23 13.22 0.78 -7.64
CA ASP A 23 13.21 2.00 -8.45
C ASP A 23 12.79 1.78 -9.91
N SER A 24 12.86 0.53 -10.39
CA SER A 24 12.38 0.17 -11.72
C SER A 24 10.86 0.33 -11.82
N LEU A 25 10.15 0.35 -10.67
CA LEU A 25 8.70 0.41 -10.65
C LEU A 25 8.13 1.71 -11.25
N TRP A 26 8.89 2.80 -11.19
CA TRP A 26 8.53 4.12 -11.71
C TRP A 26 9.53 4.67 -12.72
N ARG A 27 10.40 3.81 -13.27
CA ARG A 27 11.42 4.23 -14.24
C ARG A 27 10.80 4.80 -15.51
N ASP A 28 9.82 4.09 -16.07
CA ASP A 28 9.24 4.41 -17.38
C ASP A 28 7.85 5.04 -17.30
N GLN A 29 7.21 4.99 -16.13
CA GLN A 29 5.86 5.50 -15.87
C GLN A 29 5.77 6.13 -14.49
N ARG A 30 4.90 7.12 -14.34
CA ARG A 30 4.49 7.61 -13.02
C ARG A 30 3.81 6.47 -12.26
N CYS A 31 4.00 6.39 -10.95
CA CYS A 31 3.54 5.24 -10.17
C CYS A 31 2.88 5.65 -8.86
N VAL A 32 1.70 5.09 -8.59
CA VAL A 32 1.06 5.08 -7.27
C VAL A 32 1.44 3.77 -6.60
N VAL A 33 2.12 3.87 -5.46
CA VAL A 33 2.58 2.73 -4.66
C VAL A 33 1.85 2.73 -3.32
N MET A 34 1.02 1.72 -3.09
CA MET A 34 0.39 1.48 -1.78
C MET A 34 1.21 0.46 -0.98
N PHE A 35 1.71 0.87 0.18
CA PHE A 35 2.38 -0.01 1.13
C PHE A 35 1.35 -0.59 2.09
N PHE A 36 1.03 -1.88 1.91
CA PHE A 36 0.01 -2.57 2.69
C PHE A 36 0.54 -2.99 4.06
N ARG A 37 -0.20 -2.63 5.11
CA ARG A 37 0.11 -3.10 6.46
C ARG A 37 0.05 -4.62 6.56
N ARG A 38 -1.01 -5.26 6.06
CA ARG A 38 -1.16 -6.73 5.99
C ARG A 38 -2.26 -7.10 4.99
N PHE A 39 -2.12 -8.23 4.32
CA PHE A 39 -3.11 -8.70 3.34
C PHE A 39 -4.36 -9.33 3.99
N ALA A 40 -4.24 -9.90 5.18
CA ALA A 40 -5.38 -10.48 5.90
C ALA A 40 -6.29 -9.42 6.57
N CYS A 41 -5.84 -8.17 6.70
CA CYS A 41 -6.55 -7.14 7.46
C CYS A 41 -7.79 -6.60 6.71
N PRO A 42 -8.99 -6.57 7.32
CA PRO A 42 -10.21 -6.06 6.67
C PRO A 42 -10.07 -4.60 6.23
N TYR A 43 -9.39 -3.76 7.01
CA TYR A 43 -9.19 -2.35 6.65
C TYR A 43 -8.30 -2.22 5.40
N CYS A 44 -7.24 -3.02 5.33
CA CYS A 44 -6.32 -3.02 4.20
C CYS A 44 -6.98 -3.57 2.93
N ARG A 45 -7.83 -4.60 3.06
CA ARG A 45 -8.63 -5.12 1.94
C ARG A 45 -9.63 -4.08 1.43
N LEU A 46 -10.33 -3.40 2.33
CA LEU A 46 -11.24 -2.32 1.96
C LEU A 46 -10.51 -1.19 1.21
N ASP A 47 -9.34 -0.78 1.69
CA ASP A 47 -8.55 0.27 1.03
C ASP A 47 -7.96 -0.19 -0.31
N ALA A 48 -7.59 -1.47 -0.43
CA ALA A 48 -7.20 -2.07 -1.71
C ALA A 48 -8.34 -2.01 -2.73
N VAL A 49 -9.56 -2.37 -2.32
CA VAL A 49 -10.75 -2.31 -3.16
C VAL A 49 -11.05 -0.87 -3.57
N ARG A 50 -10.97 0.08 -2.63
CA ARG A 50 -11.17 1.51 -2.91
C ARG A 50 -10.15 2.06 -3.91
N LEU A 51 -8.87 1.77 -3.69
CA LEU A 51 -7.80 2.22 -4.58
C LEU A 51 -7.95 1.59 -5.98
N SER A 52 -8.34 0.33 -6.05
CA SER A 52 -8.59 -0.38 -7.31
C SER A 52 -9.70 0.24 -8.17
N LYS A 53 -10.61 1.04 -7.57
CA LYS A 53 -11.60 1.80 -8.34
C LYS A 53 -10.97 2.89 -9.21
N LEU A 54 -9.77 3.37 -8.84
CA LEU A 54 -9.05 4.37 -9.64
C LEU A 54 -8.35 3.77 -10.85
N LYS A 55 -8.18 2.44 -10.92
CA LYS A 55 -7.41 1.78 -11.98
C LYS A 55 -7.75 2.25 -13.40
N PRO A 56 -9.03 2.41 -13.82
CA PRO A 56 -9.35 2.92 -15.14
C PRO A 56 -8.83 4.35 -15.41
N GLN A 57 -8.97 5.26 -14.43
CA GLN A 57 -8.48 6.64 -14.55
C GLN A 57 -6.95 6.68 -14.57
N LEU A 58 -6.29 5.85 -13.76
CA LEU A 58 -4.83 5.72 -13.73
C LEU A 58 -4.30 5.18 -15.06
N ASP A 59 -4.93 4.14 -15.61
CA ASP A 59 -4.55 3.56 -16.90
C ASP A 59 -4.69 4.58 -18.04
N GLN A 60 -5.78 5.35 -18.06
CA GLN A 60 -5.99 6.42 -19.05
C GLN A 60 -4.91 7.52 -18.94
N ALA A 61 -4.45 7.81 -17.73
CA ALA A 61 -3.38 8.78 -17.46
C ALA A 61 -1.96 8.19 -17.58
N ASN A 62 -1.82 6.93 -18.02
CA ASN A 62 -0.53 6.23 -18.08
C ASN A 62 0.21 6.21 -16.72
N VAL A 63 -0.55 6.04 -15.64
CA VAL A 63 -0.07 5.92 -14.26
C VAL A 63 -0.17 4.48 -13.81
N ARG A 64 0.95 3.92 -13.36
CA ARG A 64 1.04 2.56 -12.86
C ARG A 64 0.47 2.48 -11.44
N LEU A 65 -0.23 1.39 -11.12
CA LEU A 65 -0.75 1.11 -9.79
C LEU A 65 -0.06 -0.12 -9.20
N VAL A 66 0.69 0.09 -8.12
CA VAL A 66 1.48 -0.94 -7.45
C VAL A 66 1.09 -1.04 -5.97
N GLY A 67 1.05 -2.27 -5.46
CA GLY A 67 0.90 -2.59 -4.06
C GLY A 67 2.11 -3.36 -3.54
N ILE A 68 2.61 -2.99 -2.37
CA ILE A 68 3.77 -3.64 -1.75
C ILE A 68 3.39 -4.08 -0.33
N GLY A 69 3.39 -5.38 -0.05
CA GLY A 69 3.33 -5.91 1.31
C GLY A 69 4.74 -6.13 1.88
N HIS A 70 4.84 -6.43 3.17
CA HIS A 70 6.12 -6.81 3.80
C HIS A 70 6.20 -8.28 4.22
N GLU A 71 5.13 -9.03 4.01
CA GLU A 71 5.04 -10.46 4.30
C GLU A 71 3.97 -11.11 3.41
N LYS A 72 3.99 -12.44 3.30
CA LYS A 72 3.04 -13.20 2.46
C LYS A 72 1.77 -13.64 3.22
N ALA A 73 1.66 -13.37 4.52
CA ALA A 73 0.52 -13.79 5.32
C ALA A 73 -0.80 -13.18 4.79
N GLY A 74 -1.74 -14.04 4.39
CA GLY A 74 -3.02 -13.64 3.80
C GLY A 74 -2.96 -13.22 2.32
N LEU A 75 -1.79 -13.30 1.67
CA LEU A 75 -1.61 -12.90 0.26
C LEU A 75 -2.44 -13.75 -0.70
N GLU A 76 -2.49 -15.06 -0.49
CA GLU A 76 -3.21 -15.99 -1.38
C GLU A 76 -4.71 -15.64 -1.48
N ASP A 77 -5.38 -15.50 -0.33
CA ASP A 77 -6.79 -15.08 -0.29
C ASP A 77 -6.96 -13.67 -0.85
N PHE A 78 -6.01 -12.77 -0.58
CA PHE A 78 -6.06 -11.40 -1.08
C PHE A 78 -6.01 -11.33 -2.62
N GLN A 79 -5.20 -12.17 -3.25
CA GLN A 79 -5.12 -12.30 -4.71
C GLN A 79 -6.36 -13.02 -5.27
N LYS A 80 -6.78 -14.12 -4.64
CA LYS A 80 -7.92 -14.93 -5.09
C LYS A 80 -9.23 -14.15 -5.10
N GLN A 81 -9.43 -13.26 -4.15
CA GLN A 81 -10.60 -12.39 -4.06
C GLN A 81 -10.48 -11.11 -4.90
N GLU A 82 -9.36 -10.93 -5.60
CA GLU A 82 -9.10 -9.79 -6.48
C GLU A 82 -9.30 -8.41 -5.79
N PHE A 83 -8.95 -8.30 -4.51
CA PHE A 83 -9.11 -7.03 -3.76
C PHE A 83 -8.28 -5.90 -4.35
N PHE A 84 -7.20 -6.22 -5.06
CA PHE A 84 -6.32 -5.25 -5.68
C PHE A 84 -6.15 -5.51 -7.18
N LYS A 85 -6.37 -4.48 -8.00
CA LYS A 85 -6.26 -4.54 -9.47
C LYS A 85 -4.92 -4.07 -10.03
N GLY A 86 -4.00 -3.66 -9.15
CA GLY A 86 -2.62 -3.32 -9.52
C GLY A 86 -1.68 -4.51 -9.38
N GLU A 87 -0.41 -4.28 -9.67
CA GLU A 87 0.63 -5.29 -9.46
C GLU A 87 0.98 -5.39 -7.98
N LEU A 88 1.32 -6.59 -7.53
CA LEU A 88 1.65 -6.85 -6.13
C LEU A 88 3.09 -7.30 -5.98
N TYR A 89 3.77 -6.74 -4.99
CA TYR A 89 5.13 -7.09 -4.60
C TYR A 89 5.26 -7.27 -3.10
N ILE A 90 6.35 -7.92 -2.68
CA ILE A 90 6.68 -8.20 -1.27
C ILE A 90 8.08 -7.67 -0.98
N ASP A 91 8.19 -6.75 -0.03
CA ASP A 91 9.45 -6.29 0.56
C ASP A 91 9.73 -7.09 1.84
N GLU A 92 10.23 -8.32 1.68
CA GLU A 92 10.46 -9.26 2.80
C GLU A 92 11.45 -8.71 3.83
N GLU A 93 12.45 -7.94 3.37
CA GLU A 93 13.48 -7.31 4.23
C GLU A 93 13.02 -5.99 4.87
N LYS A 94 11.84 -5.51 4.49
CA LYS A 94 11.23 -4.25 4.95
C LYS A 94 12.12 -3.04 4.65
N ASN A 95 12.96 -3.10 3.62
CA ASN A 95 13.93 -2.06 3.31
C ASN A 95 13.24 -0.78 2.85
N ALA A 96 12.24 -0.89 1.98
CA ALA A 96 11.42 0.24 1.56
C ALA A 96 10.59 0.79 2.72
N TYR A 97 10.04 -0.10 3.56
CA TYR A 97 9.28 0.31 4.75
C TYR A 97 10.14 1.12 5.74
N LYS A 98 11.37 0.68 6.00
CA LYS A 98 12.34 1.38 6.86
C LYS A 98 12.77 2.71 6.24
N ALA A 99 13.08 2.73 4.95
CA ALA A 99 13.54 3.93 4.25
C ALA A 99 12.46 5.02 4.19
N LEU A 100 11.19 4.63 4.04
CA LEU A 100 10.05 5.55 4.11
C LEU A 100 9.67 5.91 5.55
N GLN A 101 10.36 5.33 6.55
CA GLN A 101 10.13 5.54 7.97
C GLN A 101 8.67 5.25 8.37
N PHE A 102 8.08 4.19 7.82
CA PHE A 102 6.80 3.72 8.31
C PHE A 102 6.98 3.20 9.74
N LYS A 103 6.10 3.68 10.62
CA LYS A 103 6.17 3.39 12.05
C LYS A 103 5.82 1.93 12.31
N ARG A 104 6.18 1.48 13.50
CA ARG A 104 5.62 0.28 14.09
C ARG A 104 4.79 0.70 15.28
N PHE A 105 3.54 0.25 15.32
CA PHE A 105 2.73 0.37 16.52
C PHE A 105 3.36 -0.44 17.65
N ASN A 106 3.13 0.00 18.87
CA ASN A 106 3.31 -0.83 20.05
C ASN A 106 1.92 -1.31 20.51
N TYR A 107 1.90 -2.37 21.33
CA TYR A 107 0.65 -2.94 21.83
C TYR A 107 -0.19 -1.92 22.62
N PHE A 108 0.45 -0.96 23.30
CA PHE A 108 -0.22 0.09 24.06
C PHE A 108 -0.98 1.09 23.18
N ASN A 109 -0.49 1.39 21.99
CA ASN A 109 -1.09 2.35 21.07
C ASN A 109 -2.10 1.71 20.13
N ILE A 110 -1.96 0.41 19.83
CA ILE A 110 -2.85 -0.27 18.88
C ILE A 110 -4.23 -0.53 19.47
N PHE A 111 -4.31 -0.89 20.76
CA PHE A 111 -5.57 -1.25 21.41
C PHE A 111 -6.54 -0.05 21.52
N PRO A 112 -6.10 1.15 21.94
CA PRO A 112 -6.96 2.34 21.89
C PRO A 112 -7.35 2.72 20.46
N ALA A 113 -6.42 2.60 19.50
CA ALA A 113 -6.65 3.02 18.12
C ALA A 113 -7.74 2.21 17.42
N ILE A 114 -7.89 0.91 17.74
CA ILE A 114 -8.97 0.08 17.19
C ILE A 114 -10.33 0.29 17.86
N LEU A 115 -10.41 1.01 18.98
CA LEU A 115 -11.65 1.28 19.72
C LEU A 115 -12.30 2.62 19.34
N THR A 116 -11.67 3.40 18.47
CA THR A 116 -12.18 4.70 18.03
C THR A 116 -13.49 4.56 17.25
N SER A 117 -14.28 5.63 17.18
CA SER A 117 -15.48 5.67 16.32
C SER A 117 -15.11 5.52 14.84
N SER A 118 -13.98 6.09 14.42
CA SER A 118 -13.44 5.97 13.06
C SER A 118 -13.11 4.52 12.71
N ALA A 119 -12.39 3.80 13.58
CA ALA A 119 -12.10 2.39 13.41
C ALA A 119 -13.38 1.54 13.34
N ARG A 120 -14.38 1.84 14.19
CA ARG A 120 -15.69 1.16 14.14
C ARG A 120 -16.43 1.42 12.83
N ALA A 121 -16.42 2.65 12.32
CA ALA A 121 -17.00 2.97 11.02
C ALA A 121 -16.30 2.21 9.89
N LYS A 122 -14.95 2.22 9.87
CA LYS A 122 -14.14 1.46 8.91
C LYS A 122 -14.44 -0.04 8.95
N ALA A 123 -14.64 -0.60 10.15
CA ALA A 123 -15.02 -2.00 10.33
C ALA A 123 -16.42 -2.31 9.79
N ALA A 124 -17.39 -1.42 10.01
CA ALA A 124 -18.74 -1.55 9.47
C ALA A 124 -18.71 -1.52 7.92
N GLU A 125 -17.99 -0.56 7.33
CA GLU A 125 -17.83 -0.47 5.88
C GLU A 125 -17.13 -1.71 5.29
N ALA A 126 -16.10 -2.22 5.96
CA ALA A 126 -15.41 -3.44 5.52
C ALA A 126 -16.36 -4.65 5.53
N LYS A 127 -17.24 -4.73 6.53
CA LYS A 127 -18.26 -5.76 6.61
C LYS A 127 -19.30 -5.61 5.49
N GLU A 128 -19.79 -4.41 5.23
CA GLU A 128 -20.73 -4.12 4.14
C GLU A 128 -20.15 -4.42 2.76
N ALA A 129 -18.86 -4.11 2.57
CA ALA A 129 -18.12 -4.44 1.36
C ALA A 129 -17.75 -5.93 1.25
N ASN A 130 -18.09 -6.76 2.24
CA ASN A 130 -17.82 -8.20 2.30
C ASN A 130 -16.35 -8.57 2.04
N VAL A 131 -15.40 -7.74 2.49
CA VAL A 131 -13.96 -7.99 2.24
C VAL A 131 -13.36 -9.07 3.14
N GLY A 132 -14.05 -9.44 4.23
CA GLY A 132 -13.62 -10.48 5.16
C GLY A 132 -12.24 -10.22 5.80
N GLY A 133 -11.57 -11.28 6.21
CA GLY A 133 -10.25 -11.22 6.85
C GLY A 133 -10.31 -11.08 8.37
N ASP A 134 -9.16 -10.85 8.99
CA ASP A 134 -9.00 -10.78 10.44
C ASP A 134 -7.89 -9.79 10.87
N LEU A 135 -7.80 -9.50 12.17
CA LEU A 135 -6.81 -8.57 12.73
C LEU A 135 -5.61 -9.27 13.37
N THR A 136 -5.55 -10.59 13.32
CA THR A 136 -4.61 -11.46 14.05
C THR A 136 -3.54 -12.10 13.17
N THR A 137 -3.85 -12.37 11.90
CA THR A 137 -2.97 -13.02 10.93
C THR A 137 -1.92 -12.03 10.46
N GLY A 138 -0.64 -12.41 10.56
CA GLY A 138 0.50 -11.58 10.15
C GLY A 138 0.92 -10.51 11.16
N ASP A 139 1.98 -9.75 10.86
CA ASP A 139 2.51 -8.67 11.71
C ASP A 139 1.63 -7.42 11.71
N GLY A 140 0.80 -7.28 12.74
CA GLY A 140 -0.16 -6.17 12.88
C GLY A 140 0.41 -4.84 13.31
N LEU A 141 1.69 -4.79 13.67
CA LEU A 141 2.31 -3.60 14.21
C LEU A 141 2.89 -2.71 13.11
N GLN A 142 3.29 -3.29 11.97
CA GLN A 142 3.82 -2.50 10.86
C GLN A 142 2.74 -1.55 10.30
N THR A 143 3.08 -0.25 10.18
CA THR A 143 2.26 0.70 9.42
C THR A 143 2.66 0.73 7.95
N GLY A 144 1.79 1.30 7.13
CA GLY A 144 2.00 1.46 5.70
C GLY A 144 1.69 2.89 5.29
N GLY A 145 1.35 3.05 4.01
CA GLY A 145 1.17 4.37 3.44
C GLY A 145 0.94 4.35 1.94
N THR A 146 0.96 5.54 1.35
CA THR A 146 0.84 5.71 -0.10
C THR A 146 1.91 6.67 -0.57
N LEU A 147 2.62 6.27 -1.61
CA LEU A 147 3.66 7.06 -2.24
C LEU A 147 3.29 7.26 -3.71
N ILE A 148 3.40 8.48 -4.21
CA ILE A 148 3.25 8.77 -5.64
C ILE A 148 4.58 9.31 -6.13
N VAL A 149 5.15 8.63 -7.13
CA VAL A 149 6.46 8.94 -7.69
C VAL A 149 6.31 9.28 -9.16
N GLU A 150 6.93 10.39 -9.58
CA GLU A 150 6.99 10.80 -10.97
C GLU A 150 7.84 9.84 -11.80
N LYS A 151 7.55 9.75 -13.11
CA LYS A 151 8.35 8.97 -14.05
C LYS A 151 9.84 9.30 -13.91
N GLY A 152 10.68 8.26 -13.87
CA GLY A 152 12.12 8.36 -13.70
C GLY A 152 12.56 8.63 -12.26
N GLY A 153 11.63 8.73 -11.30
CA GLY A 153 11.95 9.03 -9.91
C GLY A 153 12.42 10.47 -9.69
N THR A 154 12.02 11.40 -10.58
CA THR A 154 12.46 12.81 -10.56
C THR A 154 11.90 13.59 -9.39
N SER A 155 10.69 13.26 -8.94
CA SER A 155 10.05 13.86 -7.76
C SER A 155 9.06 12.92 -7.10
N VAL A 156 8.82 13.14 -5.80
CA VAL A 156 7.73 12.51 -5.04
C VAL A 156 6.57 13.50 -5.00
N LEU A 157 5.43 13.12 -5.57
CA LEU A 157 4.23 13.97 -5.63
C LEU A 157 3.39 13.86 -4.35
N LEU A 158 3.40 12.69 -3.71
CA LEU A 158 2.69 12.44 -2.46
C LEU A 158 3.43 11.40 -1.63
N ASN A 159 3.55 11.64 -0.33
CA ASN A 159 4.09 10.69 0.65
C ASN A 159 3.21 10.69 1.90
N PHE A 160 2.21 9.82 1.89
CA PHE A 160 1.29 9.61 3.00
C PHE A 160 1.77 8.45 3.87
N LYS A 161 1.85 8.68 5.18
CA LYS A 161 2.17 7.65 6.19
C LYS A 161 0.98 7.47 7.11
N GLN A 162 0.59 6.24 7.36
CA GLN A 162 -0.49 5.94 8.30
C GLN A 162 -0.02 6.20 9.74
N GLU A 163 -0.83 6.94 10.48
CA GLU A 163 -0.66 7.19 11.92
C GLU A 163 -1.58 6.29 12.76
N SER A 164 -2.70 5.85 12.19
CA SER A 164 -3.67 4.93 12.80
C SER A 164 -3.99 3.73 11.89
N PRO A 165 -4.48 2.60 12.44
CA PRO A 165 -4.79 1.41 11.67
C PRO A 165 -5.80 1.58 10.52
N GLU A 166 -6.75 2.50 10.68
CA GLU A 166 -7.86 2.78 9.77
C GLU A 166 -7.54 3.82 8.68
N ASP A 167 -6.40 4.50 8.81
CA ASP A 167 -6.01 5.63 7.96
C ASP A 167 -5.90 5.24 6.49
N TYR A 168 -6.44 6.10 5.63
CA TYR A 168 -6.34 5.98 4.18
C TYR A 168 -6.27 7.36 3.57
N VAL A 169 -5.34 7.58 2.64
CA VAL A 169 -5.14 8.88 1.99
C VAL A 169 -6.38 9.37 1.24
N GLY A 170 -7.23 8.44 0.79
CA GLY A 170 -8.43 8.76 0.03
C GLY A 170 -8.17 8.90 -1.47
N ASN A 171 -9.13 8.44 -2.27
CA ASN A 171 -9.02 8.46 -3.73
C ASN A 171 -8.91 9.90 -4.29
N SER A 172 -9.65 10.85 -3.72
CA SER A 172 -9.63 12.24 -4.16
C SER A 172 -8.24 12.88 -4.01
N SER A 173 -7.56 12.66 -2.88
CA SER A 173 -6.21 13.18 -2.66
C SER A 173 -5.17 12.52 -3.57
N ILE A 174 -5.37 11.25 -3.95
CA ILE A 174 -4.53 10.58 -4.96
C ILE A 174 -4.72 11.24 -6.33
N LEU A 175 -5.96 11.46 -6.77
CA LEU A 175 -6.26 12.08 -8.06
C LEU A 175 -5.77 13.54 -8.11
N GLU A 176 -5.95 14.29 -7.03
CA GLU A 176 -5.45 15.66 -6.90
C GLU A 176 -3.92 15.72 -7.03
N ALA A 177 -3.20 14.87 -6.29
CA ALA A 177 -1.74 14.80 -6.38
C ALA A 177 -1.23 14.40 -7.78
N LEU A 178 -2.04 13.68 -8.56
CA LEU A 178 -1.75 13.31 -9.94
C LEU A 178 -2.14 14.38 -10.97
N GLY A 179 -2.91 15.40 -10.56
CA GLY A 179 -3.51 16.38 -11.47
C GLY A 179 -4.58 15.77 -12.37
N ILE A 180 -5.24 14.70 -11.94
CA ILE A 180 -6.32 14.03 -12.67
C ILE A 180 -7.66 14.56 -12.16
N ALA A 181 -8.55 14.97 -13.07
CA ALA A 181 -9.89 15.41 -12.69
C ALA A 181 -10.67 14.27 -12.03
N ALA A 182 -11.35 14.59 -10.92
CA ALA A 182 -12.16 13.65 -10.14
C ALA A 182 -13.39 13.15 -10.91
#